data_AF-A0A6M1ZJF5-F1
#
_entry.id   AF-A0A6M1ZJF5-F1
#
_cell.length_a   1.000
_cell.length_b   1.000
_cell.length_c   1.000
_cell.angle_alpha   90.00
_cell.angle_beta   90.00
_cell.angle_gamma   90.00
#
_symmetry.space_group_name_H-M   'P 1'
#
loop_
_entity.id
_entity.type
_entity.pdbx_description
1 polymer ?
#
loop_
_entity_poly.entity_id
_entity_poly.type
_entity_poly.pdbx_seq_one_letter_code
_entity_poly.pdbx_strand_id
1 'polypeptide(L)'
;MSSCYVIQFDLKLAEKLRDGLADQGFTLAQPQYTVFQAKKKNLSCTLYTSGKLMVQGKEKDEFIQYFLEPEILGTFSYGYEDLDIDQTPRIGVDESGKGDFFGP
;
A
#
# COMPACT_ATOMS: atom_id res chain seq x y z
N MET A 1 7.02 -16.14 3.51
CA MET A 1 6.61 -14.90 2.81
C MET A 1 7.68 -14.52 1.82
N SER A 2 7.31 -14.11 0.61
CA SER A 2 8.26 -13.69 -0.43
C SER A 2 9.15 -12.56 0.10
N SER A 3 10.45 -12.60 -0.22
CA SER A 3 11.43 -11.58 0.20
C SER A 3 11.23 -10.23 -0.49
N CYS A 4 10.45 -10.21 -1.57
CA CYS A 4 10.07 -9.02 -2.30
C CYS A 4 8.59 -9.05 -2.69
N TYR A 5 7.99 -7.86 -2.74
CA TYR A 5 6.68 -7.63 -3.30
C TYR A 5 6.84 -6.92 -4.65
N VAL A 6 6.15 -7.43 -5.68
CA VAL A 6 6.24 -6.90 -7.05
C VAL A 6 4.84 -6.81 -7.61
N ILE A 7 4.48 -5.63 -8.13
CA ILE A 7 3.20 -5.38 -8.79
C ILE A 7 3.37 -4.62 -10.09
N GLN A 8 2.35 -4.70 -10.94
CA GLN A 8 2.18 -3.75 -12.02
C GLN A 8 1.64 -2.44 -11.44
N PHE A 9 2.28 -1.32 -11.75
CA PHE A 9 2.00 -0.01 -11.18
C PHE A 9 1.62 0.97 -12.28
N ASP A 10 0.63 1.83 -12.02
CA ASP A 10 0.26 2.89 -12.95
C ASP A 10 1.29 4.02 -12.88
N LEU A 11 2.02 4.21 -13.97
CA LEU A 11 3.05 5.25 -14.10
C LEU A 11 2.51 6.67 -13.89
N LYS A 12 1.20 6.89 -14.04
CA LYS A 12 0.57 8.19 -13.72
C LYS A 12 0.68 8.55 -12.24
N LEU A 13 0.75 7.56 -11.36
CA LEU A 13 0.90 7.74 -9.92
C LEU A 13 2.38 7.83 -9.48
N ALA A 14 3.33 7.75 -10.43
CA ALA A 14 4.76 7.72 -10.12
C ALA A 14 5.24 8.99 -9.40
N GLU A 15 4.73 10.16 -9.78
CA GLU A 15 5.07 11.43 -9.13
C GLU A 15 4.56 11.46 -7.69
N LYS A 16 3.28 11.11 -7.48
CA LYS A 16 2.67 10.99 -6.14
C LYS A 16 3.45 10.04 -5.24
N LEU A 17 3.82 8.86 -5.76
CA LEU A 17 4.60 7.88 -5.01
C LEU A 17 6.00 8.42 -4.68
N ARG A 18 6.68 9.05 -5.64
CA ARG A 18 8.02 9.61 -5.45
C ARG A 18 8.02 10.68 -4.37
N ASP A 19 7.04 11.58 -4.40
CA ASP A 19 6.96 12.70 -3.47
C ASP A 19 6.60 12.20 -2.06
N GLY A 20 5.63 11.29 -1.93
CA GLY A 20 5.33 10.66 -0.64
C GLY A 20 6.51 9.86 -0.05
N LEU A 21 7.33 9.23 -0.89
CA LEU A 21 8.57 8.59 -0.46
C LEU A 21 9.61 9.61 0.03
N ALA A 22 9.72 10.77 -0.63
CA ALA A 22 10.60 11.84 -0.18
C ALA A 22 10.17 12.39 1.19
N ASP A 23 8.86 12.61 1.39
CA ASP A 23 8.29 13.09 2.66
C ASP A 23 8.51 12.11 3.82
N GLN A 24 8.53 10.81 3.52
CA GLN A 24 8.87 9.77 4.51
C GLN A 24 10.39 9.62 4.77
N GLY A 25 11.22 10.47 4.16
CA GLY A 25 12.66 10.52 4.36
C GLY A 25 13.43 9.44 3.61
N PHE A 26 12.92 8.95 2.48
CA PHE A 26 13.70 8.06 1.61
C PHE A 26 14.73 8.85 0.82
N THR A 27 15.90 8.26 0.60
CA THR A 27 16.88 8.78 -0.36
C THR A 27 16.49 8.35 -1.77
N LEU A 28 16.24 9.32 -2.64
CA LEU A 28 15.93 9.09 -4.05
C LEU A 28 17.21 8.97 -4.89
N ALA A 29 17.18 8.08 -5.87
CA ALA A 29 18.19 7.88 -6.90
C ALA A 29 17.50 7.46 -8.21
N GLN A 30 18.22 7.52 -9.32
CA GLN A 30 17.69 7.08 -10.62
C GLN A 30 18.68 6.14 -11.35
N PRO A 31 18.76 4.86 -10.96
CA PRO A 31 19.51 3.84 -11.69
C PRO A 31 19.01 3.62 -13.12
N GLN A 32 19.79 2.90 -13.93
CA GLN A 32 19.42 2.57 -15.31
C GLN A 32 18.10 1.78 -15.37
N TYR A 33 17.26 2.07 -16.37
CA TYR A 33 15.96 1.44 -16.62
C TYR A 33 14.91 1.66 -15.50
N THR A 34 15.15 2.62 -14.60
CA THR A 34 14.20 3.00 -13.56
C THR A 34 13.60 4.37 -13.82
N VAL A 35 12.35 4.54 -13.40
CA VAL A 35 11.75 5.87 -13.22
C VAL A 35 12.41 6.53 -12.00
N PHE A 36 12.47 5.79 -10.90
CA PHE A 36 13.24 6.15 -9.71
C PHE A 36 13.50 4.92 -8.84
N GLN A 37 14.44 5.07 -7.91
CA GLN A 37 14.68 4.19 -6.79
C GLN A 37 14.69 5.01 -5.49
N ALA A 38 13.92 4.59 -4.51
CA ALA A 38 13.89 5.16 -3.17
C ALA A 38 14.43 4.13 -2.18
N LYS A 39 15.34 4.55 -1.29
CA LYS A 39 15.95 3.69 -0.28
C LYS A 39 15.90 4.32 1.11
N LYS A 40 15.63 3.48 2.10
CA LYS A 40 15.71 3.74 3.54
C LYS A 40 16.39 2.54 4.21
N LYS A 41 16.84 2.69 5.46
CA LYS A 41 17.74 1.74 6.15
C LYS A 41 17.38 0.26 5.97
N ASN A 42 16.10 -0.10 6.04
CA ASN A 42 15.63 -1.49 5.94
C ASN A 42 14.60 -1.72 4.81
N LEU A 43 14.47 -0.77 3.87
CA LEU A 43 13.40 -0.76 2.89
C LEU A 43 13.85 -0.10 1.58
N SER A 44 13.58 -0.74 0.45
CA SER A 44 13.80 -0.20 -0.89
C SER A 44 12.52 -0.30 -1.72
N CYS A 45 12.30 0.73 -2.52
CA CYS A 45 11.18 0.83 -3.44
C CYS A 45 11.72 1.27 -4.81
N THR A 46 11.60 0.44 -5.83
CA THR A 46 12.13 0.70 -7.17
C THR A 46 11.02 0.61 -8.20
N LEU A 47 10.79 1.70 -8.93
CA LEU A 47 9.85 1.75 -10.04
C LEU A 47 10.61 1.68 -11.36
N TYR A 48 10.37 0.63 -12.13
CA TYR A 48 10.97 0.44 -13.45
C TYR A 48 10.18 1.15 -14.53
N THR A 49 10.85 1.52 -15.64
CA THR A 49 10.18 2.14 -16.80
C THR A 49 9.17 1.21 -17.47
N SER A 50 9.24 -0.10 -17.18
CA SER A 50 8.24 -1.10 -17.58
C SER A 50 6.92 -1.02 -16.81
N GLY A 51 6.83 -0.16 -15.79
CA GLY A 51 5.68 -0.07 -14.89
C GLY A 51 5.69 -1.12 -13.77
N LYS A 52 6.75 -1.92 -13.63
CA LYS A 52 6.89 -2.81 -12.46
C LYS A 52 7.35 -2.00 -11.25
N LEU A 53 6.63 -2.10 -10.15
CA LEU A 53 7.05 -1.59 -8.85
C LEU A 53 7.55 -2.75 -7.99
N MET A 54 8.77 -2.61 -7.47
CA MET A 54 9.40 -3.60 -6.60
C MET A 54 9.66 -3.00 -5.22
N VAL A 55 9.12 -3.64 -4.19
CA VAL A 55 9.33 -3.28 -2.79
C VAL A 55 10.08 -4.42 -2.09
N GLN A 56 11.21 -4.12 -1.46
CA GLN A 56 12.03 -5.10 -0.75
C GLN A 56 12.48 -4.57 0.59
N GLY A 57 12.66 -5.45 1.56
CA GLY A 57 13.15 -5.07 2.88
C GLY A 57 12.46 -5.82 4.00
N LYS A 58 12.92 -5.57 5.22
CA LYS A 58 12.32 -6.15 6.43
C LYS A 58 11.04 -5.43 6.84
N GLU A 59 10.95 -4.14 6.53
CA GLU A 59 9.82 -3.27 6.88
C GLU A 59 8.82 -3.12 5.71
N LYS A 60 8.89 -4.02 4.71
CA LYS A 60 8.04 -3.92 3.51
C LYS A 60 6.56 -4.11 3.82
N ASP A 61 6.22 -4.97 4.78
CA ASP A 61 4.84 -5.37 5.04
C ASP A 61 4.05 -4.17 5.60
N GLU A 62 4.61 -3.50 6.61
CA GLU A 62 4.04 -2.28 7.17
C GLU A 62 3.99 -1.15 6.14
N PHE A 63 5.04 -0.96 5.34
CA PHE A 63 5.05 0.04 4.28
C PHE A 63 3.93 -0.19 3.25
N ILE A 64 3.70 -1.45 2.85
CA ILE A 64 2.66 -1.78 1.88
C ILE A 64 1.29 -1.49 2.47
N GLN A 65 1.00 -2.01 3.68
CA GLN A 65 -0.32 -1.93 4.31
C GLN A 65 -0.70 -0.52 4.76
N TYR A 66 0.27 0.28 5.22
CA TYR A 66 -0.02 1.58 5.83
C TYR A 66 0.28 2.78 4.95
N PHE A 67 0.99 2.61 3.84
CA PHE A 67 1.28 3.71 2.92
C PHE A 67 0.97 3.37 1.46
N LEU A 68 1.57 2.30 0.92
CA LEU A 68 1.45 2.03 -0.52
C LEU A 68 0.00 1.75 -0.93
N GLU A 69 -0.69 0.87 -0.21
CA GLU A 69 -2.09 0.53 -0.48
C GLU A 69 -3.05 1.69 -0.18
N PRO A 70 -3.07 2.27 1.03
CA PRO A 70 -4.06 3.30 1.36
C PRO A 70 -3.80 4.64 0.65
N GLU A 71 -2.55 5.10 0.57
CA GLU A 71 -2.26 6.44 0.09
C GLU A 71 -1.99 6.50 -1.42
N ILE A 72 -1.41 5.44 -1.99
CA ILE A 72 -0.98 5.45 -3.39
C ILE A 72 -1.94 4.65 -4.28
N LEU A 73 -2.16 3.36 -3.99
CA LEU A 73 -2.94 2.47 -4.84
C LEU A 73 -4.46 2.62 -4.67
N GLY A 74 -4.93 2.94 -3.46
CA GLY A 74 -6.35 2.98 -3.10
C GLY A 74 -7.02 1.60 -3.08
N THR A 75 -6.23 0.53 -3.10
CA THR A 75 -6.71 -0.87 -3.12
C THR A 75 -5.96 -1.68 -2.08
N PHE A 76 -6.67 -2.55 -1.37
CA PHE A 76 -6.12 -3.45 -0.36
C PHE A 76 -6.14 -4.90 -0.88
N SER A 77 -4.98 -5.40 -1.21
CA SER A 77 -4.75 -6.70 -1.85
C SER A 77 -3.67 -7.51 -1.12
N TYR A 78 -2.70 -6.83 -0.53
CA TYR A 78 -1.55 -7.43 0.13
C TYR A 78 -1.92 -8.06 1.47
N GLY A 79 -1.71 -9.37 1.60
CA GLY A 79 -2.11 -10.14 2.77
C GLY A 79 -3.58 -10.58 2.76
N TYR A 80 -4.31 -10.27 1.68
CA TYR A 80 -5.70 -10.69 1.47
C TYR A 80 -5.82 -11.73 0.35
N GLU A 81 -4.71 -12.24 -0.19
CA GLU A 81 -4.71 -13.12 -1.36
C GLU A 81 -5.44 -14.46 -1.13
N ASP A 82 -5.49 -14.94 0.12
CA ASP A 82 -6.11 -16.22 0.52
C ASP A 82 -7.41 -16.05 1.34
N LEU A 83 -7.96 -14.83 1.42
CA LEU A 83 -9.23 -14.65 2.13
C LEU A 83 -10.38 -15.11 1.23
N ASP A 84 -10.90 -16.29 1.56
CA ASP A 84 -12.20 -16.74 1.08
C ASP A 84 -13.27 -15.83 1.70
N ILE A 85 -13.53 -14.71 1.03
CA ILE A 85 -14.54 -13.75 1.45
C ILE A 85 -15.89 -14.41 1.17
N ASP A 86 -16.48 -15.02 2.19
CA ASP A 86 -17.84 -15.53 2.08
C ASP A 86 -18.80 -14.36 1.75
N GLN A 87 -19.19 -14.29 0.47
CA GLN A 87 -20.08 -13.27 -0.07
C GLN A 87 -21.56 -13.60 0.13
N THR A 88 -21.87 -14.63 0.92
CA THR A 88 -23.25 -14.95 1.27
C THR A 88 -23.90 -13.72 1.92
N PRO A 89 -25.12 -13.33 1.54
CA PRO A 89 -25.82 -12.21 2.17
C PRO A 89 -25.94 -12.41 3.68
N ARG A 90 -25.50 -11.43 4.46
CA ARG A 90 -25.58 -11.43 5.92
C ARG A 90 -26.42 -10.25 6.39
N ILE A 91 -27.19 -10.46 7.47
CA ILE A 91 -27.90 -9.37 8.14
C ILE A 91 -26.89 -8.65 9.03
N GLY A 92 -26.66 -7.36 8.77
CA GLY A 92 -25.93 -6.47 9.67
C GLY A 92 -26.90 -5.91 10.71
N VAL A 93 -26.62 -6.14 11.99
CA VAL A 93 -27.36 -5.52 13.10
C VAL A 93 -26.47 -4.43 13.68
N ASP A 94 -26.98 -3.20 13.73
CA ASP A 94 -26.34 -2.08 14.42
C ASP A 94 -27.31 -1.56 15.48
N GLU A 95 -26.78 -1.21 16.65
CA GLU A 95 -27.58 -0.72 17.77
C GLU A 95 -27.65 0.81 17.72
N SER A 96 -28.86 1.35 17.51
CA SER A 96 -29.15 2.77 17.66
C SER A 96 -29.72 3.05 19.05
N GLY A 97 -29.26 4.12 19.72
CA GLY A 97 -29.77 4.56 21.03
C GLY A 97 -28.73 4.61 22.15
N LYS A 98 -27.48 4.23 21.89
CA LYS A 98 -26.40 4.31 22.88
C LYS A 98 -25.94 5.76 23.06
N GLY A 99 -26.63 6.50 23.90
CA GLY A 99 -26.32 7.89 24.24
C GLY A 99 -27.53 8.81 24.43
N ASP A 100 -28.75 8.33 24.20
CA ASP A 100 -29.95 9.13 24.42
C ASP A 100 -30.31 9.21 25.91
N PHE A 101 -30.35 10.44 26.46
CA PHE A 101 -30.81 10.69 27.83
C PHE A 101 -32.33 10.48 27.97
N PHE A 102 -33.06 10.67 26.87
CA PHE A 102 -34.42 10.18 26.66
C PHE A 102 -34.55 9.71 25.21
N GLY A 103 -34.84 8.42 25.03
CA GLY A 103 -35.26 7.74 23.81
C GLY A 103 -36.32 6.69 24.19
N PRO A 104 -37.03 6.06 23.23
CA PRO A 104 -38.13 5.14 23.53
C PRO A 104 -37.73 3.96 24.42
#